data_AF-A0A8J6UDJ8-F1
#
_entry.id   AF-A0A8J6UDJ8-F1
#
_cell.length_a   1.000
_cell.length_b   1.000
_cell.length_c   1.000
_cell.angle_alpha   90.00
_cell.angle_beta   90.00
_cell.angle_gamma   90.00
#
_symmetry.space_group_name_H-M   'P 1'
#
loop_
_entity.id
_entity.type
_entity.pdbx_description
1 polymer ?
#
loop_
_entity_poly.entity_id
_entity_poly.type
_entity_poly.pdbx_seq_one_letter_code
_entity_poly.pdbx_strand_id
1 'polypeptide(L)'
;MPRYALLEHTGAPDDPSGCHYDLLLEDGDHCRAWRLPHRPAAGEAAQAAVELAPHRLVWLTPRSAAVSGGRGWARGIAHGHYAGALPREAKAPVIVRLLDGALEGWLRLESGCCVLERCTTPTGNAP
;
A
#
# COMPACT_ATOMS: atom_id res chain seq x y z
N MET A 1 -7.91 14.65 -3.54
CA MET A 1 -6.69 14.06 -2.95
C MET A 1 -6.48 12.71 -3.60
N PRO A 2 -5.24 12.30 -3.89
CA PRO A 2 -4.96 10.98 -4.46
C PRO A 2 -5.33 9.88 -3.46
N ARG A 3 -5.76 8.73 -4.00
CA ARG A 3 -6.29 7.60 -3.22
C ARG A 3 -5.24 6.52 -3.01
N TYR A 4 -5.44 5.72 -1.97
CA TYR A 4 -4.73 4.46 -1.78
C TYR A 4 -5.71 3.30 -1.64
N ALA A 5 -5.23 2.09 -1.91
CA ALA A 5 -5.91 0.86 -1.54
C ALA A 5 -4.90 -0.20 -1.08
N LEU A 6 -5.37 -1.11 -0.22
CA LEU A 6 -4.67 -2.33 0.12
C LEU A 6 -5.52 -3.51 -0.35
N LEU A 7 -4.95 -4.34 -1.21
CA LEU A 7 -5.57 -5.56 -1.69
C LEU A 7 -4.99 -6.75 -0.95
N GLU A 8 -5.84 -7.67 -0.53
CA GLU A 8 -5.46 -9.01 -0.10
C GLU A 8 -5.59 -9.94 -1.30
N HIS A 9 -4.52 -10.66 -1.61
CA HIS A 9 -4.46 -11.65 -2.67
C HIS A 9 -4.34 -13.04 -2.07
N THR A 10 -5.22 -13.96 -2.46
CA THR A 10 -5.23 -15.34 -1.97
C THR A 10 -5.30 -16.36 -3.09
N GLY A 11 -4.76 -17.56 -2.87
CA GLY A 11 -4.92 -18.68 -3.80
C GLY A 11 -4.16 -18.55 -5.12
N ALA A 12 -3.10 -17.74 -5.14
CA ALA A 12 -2.18 -17.72 -6.26
C ALA A 12 -1.28 -18.99 -6.22
N PRO A 13 -1.20 -19.76 -7.32
CA PRO A 13 -0.45 -21.03 -7.33
C PRO A 13 1.06 -20.85 -7.13
N ASP A 14 1.59 -19.69 -7.51
CA ASP A 14 3.01 -19.34 -7.38
C ASP A 14 3.32 -18.56 -6.09
N ASP A 15 2.35 -18.46 -5.16
CA ASP A 15 2.53 -17.81 -3.88
C ASP A 15 2.73 -18.86 -2.76
N PRO A 16 3.96 -19.10 -2.30
CA PRO A 16 4.25 -20.15 -1.32
C PRO A 16 3.62 -19.87 0.05
N SER A 17 3.28 -18.63 0.40
CA SER A 17 2.50 -18.32 1.60
C SER A 17 0.99 -18.44 1.40
N GLY A 18 0.54 -18.59 0.15
CA GLY A 18 -0.87 -18.66 -0.24
C GLY A 18 -1.65 -17.35 -0.07
N CYS A 19 -1.02 -16.32 0.50
CA CYS A 19 -1.57 -15.00 0.74
C CYS A 19 -0.47 -13.93 0.77
N HIS A 20 -0.73 -12.80 0.10
CA HIS A 20 0.07 -11.57 0.17
C HIS A 20 -0.84 -10.35 0.03
N TYR A 21 -0.24 -9.15 0.16
CA TYR A 21 -0.95 -7.90 0.06
C TYR A 21 -0.34 -7.00 -1.01
N ASP A 22 -1.17 -6.35 -1.81
CA ASP A 22 -0.72 -5.34 -2.76
C ASP A 22 -1.17 -3.96 -2.28
N LEU A 23 -0.21 -3.08 -2.01
CA LEU A 23 -0.43 -1.68 -1.66
C LEU A 23 -0.41 -0.83 -2.93
N LEU A 24 -1.49 -0.09 -3.18
CA LEU A 24 -1.67 0.75 -4.37
C LEU A 24 -1.75 2.22 -3.97
N LEU A 25 -0.99 3.07 -4.67
CA LEU A 25 -1.05 4.53 -4.57
C LEU A 25 -1.40 5.12 -5.94
N GLU A 26 -2.43 5.96 -6.00
CA GLU A 26 -2.87 6.63 -7.23
C GLU A 26 -1.79 7.58 -7.80
N ASP A 27 -1.35 7.34 -9.03
CA ASP A 27 -0.35 8.16 -9.73
C ASP A 27 -0.87 8.52 -11.14
N GLY A 28 -1.65 9.61 -11.21
CA GLY A 28 -2.25 10.04 -12.48
C GLY A 28 -3.29 9.06 -13.01
N ASP A 29 -2.97 8.37 -14.10
CA ASP A 29 -3.86 7.44 -14.81
C ASP A 29 -3.73 5.97 -14.38
N HIS A 30 -2.78 5.67 -13.49
CA HIS A 30 -2.52 4.33 -12.96
C HIS A 30 -2.24 4.38 -11.45
N CYS A 31 -2.05 3.21 -10.85
CA CYS A 31 -1.52 3.10 -9.49
C CYS A 31 -0.08 2.59 -9.54
N ARG A 32 0.82 3.21 -8.77
CA ARG A 32 2.04 2.53 -8.36
C ARG A 32 1.70 1.47 -7.31
N ALA A 33 2.34 0.31 -7.39
CA ALA A 33 1.95 -0.85 -6.60
C ALA A 33 3.16 -1.56 -6.00
N TRP A 34 3.01 -2.07 -4.78
CA TRP A 34 4.01 -2.86 -4.09
C TRP A 34 3.38 -4.10 -3.45
N ARG A 35 4.00 -5.27 -3.66
CA ARG A 35 3.68 -6.49 -2.93
C ARG A 35 4.34 -6.46 -1.55
N LEU A 36 3.55 -6.77 -0.54
CA LEU A 36 3.92 -6.87 0.86
C LEU A 36 3.59 -8.28 1.38
N PRO A 37 4.46 -8.89 2.20
CA PRO A 37 4.20 -10.20 2.79
C PRO A 37 3.12 -10.14 3.88
N HIS A 38 2.97 -8.99 4.55
CA HIS A 38 2.02 -8.80 5.64
C HIS A 38 1.22 -7.51 5.45
N ARG A 39 0.07 -7.44 6.12
CA ARG A 39 -0.68 -6.19 6.17
C ARG A 39 0.16 -5.13 6.89
N PRO A 40 0.40 -3.95 6.30
CA PRO A 40 1.10 -2.87 6.98
C PRO A 40 0.28 -2.37 8.18
N ALA A 41 0.93 -2.16 9.31
CA ALA A 41 0.30 -1.68 10.54
C ALA A 41 1.18 -0.61 11.21
N ALA A 42 0.53 0.40 11.77
CA ALA A 42 1.21 1.59 12.27
C ALA A 42 2.02 1.33 13.55
N GLY A 43 3.32 1.55 13.48
CA GLY A 43 4.27 1.31 14.57
C GLY A 43 4.83 -0.11 14.63
N GLU A 44 4.59 -0.93 13.61
CA GLU A 44 5.29 -2.20 13.45
C GLU A 44 6.63 -2.03 12.73
N ALA A 45 7.47 -3.07 12.79
CA ALA A 45 8.76 -3.09 12.13
C ALA A 45 8.60 -3.00 10.61
N ALA A 46 9.66 -2.50 9.94
CA ALA A 46 9.71 -2.50 8.50
C ALA A 46 9.60 -3.93 7.93
N GLN A 47 8.90 -4.06 6.82
CA GLN A 47 8.73 -5.32 6.10
C GLN A 47 9.21 -5.18 4.65
N ALA A 48 9.44 -6.32 3.98
CA ALA A 48 9.81 -6.31 2.57
C ALA A 48 8.69 -5.68 1.71
N ALA A 49 9.09 -4.96 0.66
CA ALA A 49 8.22 -4.34 -0.31
C ALA A 49 8.80 -4.49 -1.71
N VAL A 50 8.09 -5.22 -2.57
CA VAL A 50 8.52 -5.49 -3.95
C VAL A 50 7.66 -4.66 -4.89
N GLU A 51 8.26 -3.75 -5.63
CA GLU A 51 7.53 -2.96 -6.63
C GLU A 51 6.96 -3.86 -7.73
N LEU A 52 5.72 -3.59 -8.10
CA LEU A 52 4.98 -4.31 -9.13
C LEU A 52 4.73 -3.42 -10.35
N ALA A 53 4.26 -4.04 -11.43
CA ALA A 53 3.78 -3.28 -12.58
C ALA A 53 2.61 -2.34 -12.20
N PRO A 54 2.43 -1.22 -12.91
CA PRO A 54 1.31 -0.32 -12.70
C PRO A 54 -0.05 -1.02 -12.68
N HIS A 55 -0.90 -0.65 -11.72
CA HIS A 55 -2.24 -1.20 -11.56
C HIS A 55 -3.32 -0.24 -12.06
N ARG A 56 -4.49 -0.80 -12.41
CA ARG A 56 -5.64 -0.01 -12.86
C ARG A 56 -6.33 0.69 -11.68
N LEU A 57 -6.75 1.93 -11.90
CA LEU A 57 -7.46 2.76 -10.90
C LEU A 57 -8.74 2.13 -10.33
N VAL A 58 -9.35 1.17 -11.03
CA VAL A 58 -10.57 0.47 -10.58
C VAL A 58 -10.41 -0.23 -9.22
N TRP A 59 -9.18 -0.55 -8.83
CA TRP A 59 -8.87 -1.18 -7.54
C TRP A 59 -8.83 -0.21 -6.36
N LEU A 60 -8.80 1.11 -6.63
CA LEU A 60 -8.83 2.13 -5.57
C LEU A 60 -10.20 2.23 -4.90
N THR A 61 -11.24 1.65 -5.50
CA THR A 61 -12.57 1.52 -4.91
C THR A 61 -12.82 0.10 -4.37
N PRO A 62 -13.62 -0.06 -3.31
CA PRO A 62 -13.94 -1.36 -2.74
C PRO A 62 -14.40 -2.37 -3.79
N ARG A 63 -13.64 -3.45 -3.96
CA ARG A 63 -13.89 -4.49 -4.95
C ARG A 63 -13.32 -5.84 -4.51
N SER A 64 -13.97 -6.90 -4.96
CA SER A 64 -13.43 -8.25 -4.97
C SER A 64 -13.55 -8.83 -6.39
N ALA A 65 -12.51 -9.48 -6.91
CA ALA A 65 -12.59 -10.18 -8.19
C ALA A 65 -11.52 -11.28 -8.31
N ALA A 66 -11.82 -12.27 -9.15
CA ALA A 66 -10.84 -13.26 -9.56
C ALA A 66 -9.70 -12.61 -10.35
N VAL A 67 -8.48 -13.03 -10.07
CA VAL A 67 -7.30 -12.64 -10.85
C VAL A 67 -7.27 -13.47 -12.14
N SER A 68 -7.05 -12.80 -13.27
CA SER A 68 -7.05 -13.45 -14.59
C SER A 68 -6.06 -14.62 -14.65
N GLY A 69 -6.41 -15.66 -15.41
CA GLY A 69 -5.55 -16.83 -15.60
C GLY A 69 -5.54 -17.80 -14.41
N GLY A 70 -6.54 -17.75 -13.53
CA GLY A 70 -6.64 -18.67 -12.39
C GLY A 70 -5.63 -18.38 -11.28
N ARG A 71 -5.11 -17.16 -11.20
CA ARG A 71 -4.03 -16.76 -10.27
C ARG A 71 -4.56 -16.29 -8.92
N GLY A 72 -5.66 -16.88 -8.47
CA GLY A 72 -6.27 -16.57 -7.19
C GLY A 72 -7.32 -15.45 -7.23
N TRP A 73 -7.54 -14.83 -6.07
CA TRP A 73 -8.57 -13.83 -5.82
C TRP A 73 -7.97 -12.57 -5.21
N ALA A 74 -8.44 -11.40 -5.65
CA ALA A 74 -8.05 -10.11 -5.11
C ALA A 74 -9.23 -9.44 -4.41
N ARG A 75 -9.02 -8.95 -3.20
CA ARG A 75 -10.03 -8.27 -2.38
C ARG A 75 -9.47 -6.98 -1.79
N GLY A 76 -10.11 -5.85 -2.06
CA GLY A 76 -9.81 -4.59 -1.38
C GLY A 76 -10.20 -4.68 0.10
N ILE A 77 -9.22 -4.49 0.99
CA ILE A 77 -9.40 -4.58 2.45
C ILE A 77 -9.19 -3.26 3.17
N ALA A 78 -8.54 -2.29 2.54
CA ALA A 78 -8.42 -0.92 3.03
C ALA A 78 -8.41 0.06 1.85
N HIS A 79 -9.02 1.22 2.04
CA HIS A 79 -9.14 2.28 1.05
C HIS A 79 -9.08 3.62 1.77
N GLY A 80 -8.56 4.63 1.08
CA GLY A 80 -8.54 5.98 1.62
C GLY A 80 -7.82 6.97 0.73
N HIS A 81 -7.42 8.09 1.32
CA HIS A 81 -6.68 9.17 0.68
C HIS A 81 -5.31 9.35 1.31
N TYR A 82 -4.40 9.92 0.54
CA TYR A 82 -3.09 10.31 1.05
C TYR A 82 -2.71 11.74 0.67
N ALA A 83 -1.76 12.31 1.41
CA ALA A 83 -1.11 13.58 1.13
C ALA A 83 0.39 13.38 0.86
N GLY A 84 0.93 14.21 -0.02
CA GLY A 84 2.30 14.11 -0.51
C GLY A 84 2.35 13.95 -2.03
N ALA A 85 3.56 13.81 -2.56
CA ALA A 85 3.80 13.56 -3.98
C ALA A 85 4.63 12.29 -4.13
N LEU A 86 4.30 11.48 -5.15
CA LEU A 86 5.14 10.36 -5.52
C LEU A 86 6.33 10.89 -6.31
N PRO A 87 7.57 10.45 -6.00
CA PRO A 87 8.73 10.86 -6.76
C PRO A 87 8.65 10.29 -8.18
N ARG A 88 9.10 11.08 -9.18
CA ARG A 88 9.20 10.66 -10.58
C ARG A 88 10.32 9.65 -10.82
N GLU A 89 11.36 9.71 -9.99
CA GLU A 89 12.50 8.80 -10.06
C GLU A 89 12.12 7.44 -9.45
N ALA A 90 12.28 6.37 -10.22
CA ALA A 90 11.80 5.04 -9.84
C ALA A 90 12.37 4.54 -8.49
N LYS A 91 13.64 4.88 -8.18
CA LYS A 91 14.34 4.43 -6.97
C LYS A 91 14.30 5.44 -5.81
N ALA A 92 13.70 6.61 -6.00
CA ALA A 92 13.59 7.58 -4.93
C ALA A 92 12.60 7.09 -3.86
N PRO A 93 12.84 7.40 -2.58
CA PRO A 93 11.96 6.99 -1.50
C PRO A 93 10.57 7.60 -1.68
N VAL A 94 9.54 6.79 -1.50
CA VAL A 94 8.16 7.26 -1.45
C VAL A 94 7.82 7.53 0.01
N ILE A 95 7.50 8.78 0.35
CA ILE A 95 7.10 9.19 1.69
C ILE A 95 5.79 9.97 1.57
N VAL A 96 4.70 9.37 2.03
CA VAL A 96 3.36 9.96 1.97
C VAL A 96 2.63 9.76 3.28
N ARG A 97 1.68 10.65 3.57
CA ARG A 97 0.79 10.51 4.73
C ARG A 97 -0.52 9.89 4.29
N LEU A 98 -0.85 8.71 4.77
CA LEU A 98 -2.18 8.10 4.64
C LEU A 98 -3.11 8.79 5.65
N LEU A 99 -4.19 9.40 5.17
CA LEU A 99 -4.99 10.39 5.92
C LEU A 99 -6.19 9.80 6.63
N ASP A 100 -6.75 8.74 6.07
CA ASP A 100 -7.98 8.11 6.54
C ASP A 100 -7.94 6.60 6.29
N GLY A 101 -8.93 5.90 6.82
CA GLY A 101 -9.04 4.45 6.68
C GLY A 101 -8.08 3.67 7.58
N ALA A 102 -7.96 2.38 7.31
CA ALA A 102 -7.33 1.44 8.23
C ALA A 102 -5.79 1.48 8.25
N LEU A 103 -5.18 2.31 7.40
CA LEU A 103 -3.73 2.49 7.29
C LEU A 103 -3.28 3.92 7.63
N GLU A 104 -4.07 4.69 8.37
CA GLU A 104 -3.70 6.07 8.74
C GLU A 104 -2.30 6.14 9.38
N GLY A 105 -1.44 7.03 8.86
CA GLY A 105 -0.05 7.14 9.29
C GLY A 105 0.90 7.69 8.22
N TRP A 106 2.20 7.66 8.50
CA TRP A 106 3.25 7.96 7.54
C TRP A 106 3.74 6.67 6.89
N LEU A 107 3.45 6.53 5.61
CA LEU A 107 3.95 5.43 4.79
C LEU A 107 5.30 5.83 4.19
N ARG A 108 6.32 4.98 4.42
CA ARG A 108 7.62 5.09 3.76
C ARG A 108 7.95 3.80 3.02
N LEU A 109 8.22 3.93 1.72
CA LEU A 109 8.75 2.86 0.86
C LEU A 109 10.13 3.26 0.38
N GLU A 110 11.15 2.51 0.78
CA GLU A 110 12.55 2.82 0.49
C GLU A 110 13.39 1.56 0.50
N SER A 111 14.31 1.43 -0.46
CA SER A 111 15.27 0.32 -0.52
C SER A 111 14.65 -1.09 -0.42
N GLY A 112 13.45 -1.27 -0.99
CA GLY A 112 12.73 -2.55 -0.94
C GLY A 112 12.06 -2.84 0.40
N CYS A 113 11.89 -1.84 1.27
CA CYS A 113 11.20 -1.94 2.54
C CYS A 113 9.98 -1.02 2.59
N CYS A 114 8.95 -1.45 3.31
CA CYS A 114 7.76 -0.68 3.67
C CYS A 114 7.72 -0.52 5.19
N VAL A 115 7.48 0.69 5.67
CA VAL A 115 7.14 0.97 7.07
C VAL A 115 5.94 1.91 7.13
N LEU A 116 5.03 1.63 8.06
CA LEU A 116 3.92 2.51 8.39
C LEU A 116 4.14 3.03 9.81
N GLU A 117 4.42 4.32 9.92
CA GLU A 117 4.68 4.98 11.19
C GLU A 117 3.39 5.65 11.68
N ARG A 118 3.19 5.68 13.00
CA ARG A 118 2.03 6.36 13.58
C ARG A 118 2.09 7.84 13.26
N CYS A 119 0.92 8.45 13.02
CA CYS A 119 0.82 9.90 13.02
C CYS A 119 0.94 10.37 14.48
N THR A 120 2.15 10.55 14.98
CA THR A 120 2.34 11.19 16.28
C THR A 120 1.87 12.64 16.12
N THR A 121 0.80 13.02 16.81
CA THR A 121 0.65 14.41 17.24
C THR A 121 1.96 14.73 17.97
N PRO A 122 2.65 15.85 17.68
CA PRO A 122 3.69 16.28 18.60
C PRO A 122 3.01 16.40 19.95
N THR A 123 3.40 15.57 20.92
CA THR A 123 3.20 15.89 22.32
C THR A 123 3.96 17.19 22.50
N GLY A 124 3.24 18.31 22.34
CA GLY A 124 3.74 19.62 22.66
C GLY A 124 4.21 19.56 24.10
N ASN A 125 5.50 19.84 24.28
CA ASN A 125 6.09 19.96 25.60
C ASN A 125 5.49 21.17 26.31
N ALA A 126 5.29 20.96 27.61
CA ALA A 126 5.42 21.93 28.71
C ALA A 126 4.23 22.89 28.93
N PRO A 127 4.07 23.43 30.16
CA PRO A 127 5.12 23.77 31.13
C PRO A 127 5.63 22.61 32.00
#